data_AF-A0A109LMF2-F1
#
_entry.id   AF-A0A109LMF2-F1
#
_cell.length_a   1.000
_cell.length_b   1.000
_cell.length_c   1.000
_cell.angle_alpha   90.00
_cell.angle_beta   90.00
_cell.angle_gamma   90.00
#
_symmetry.space_group_name_H-M   'P 1'
#
loop_
_entity.id
_entity.type
_entity.pdbx_description
1 polymer ?
#
loop_
_entity_poly.entity_id
_entity_poly.type
_entity_poly.pdbx_seq_one_letter_code
_entity_poly.pdbx_strand_id
1 'polypeptide(L)' 'MPEHVAPSEEDRAIILQTLLELDQLLDGLPKQVKRAFLLAQLDGLTYAQIGAQLGISIATVKRHLTKAAMRCYFAL' A
#
# COMPACT_ATOMS: atom_id res chain seq x y z
N MET A 1 15.46 0.73 -29.20
CA MET A 1 14.81 0.76 -27.86
C MET A 1 15.27 -0.48 -27.11
N PRO A 2 15.51 -0.44 -25.79
CA PRO A 2 15.95 -1.62 -25.06
C PRO A 2 14.86 -2.70 -25.12
N GLU A 3 15.27 -3.95 -25.29
CA GLU A 3 14.36 -5.10 -25.29
C GLU A 3 13.74 -5.26 -23.90
N HIS A 4 12.41 -5.35 -23.84
CA HIS A 4 11.70 -5.72 -22.62
C HIS A 4 11.94 -7.21 -22.35
N VAL A 5 13.06 -7.50 -21.70
CA VAL A 5 13.35 -8.84 -21.18
C VAL A 5 12.32 -9.14 -20.10
N ALA A 6 11.54 -10.20 -20.29
CA ALA A 6 10.62 -10.66 -19.26
C ALA A 6 11.42 -11.02 -17.99
N PRO A 7 10.91 -10.70 -16.78
CA PRO A 7 11.57 -11.09 -15.54
C PRO A 7 11.77 -12.60 -15.51
N SER A 8 12.91 -13.04 -14.98
CA SER A 8 13.23 -14.46 -14.82
C SER A 8 12.21 -15.14 -13.89
N GLU A 9 12.16 -16.47 -13.91
CA GLU A 9 11.27 -17.21 -13.00
C GLU A 9 11.60 -16.95 -11.52
N GLU A 10 12.88 -16.73 -11.19
CA GLU A 10 13.33 -16.36 -9.85
C GLU A 10 12.84 -14.95 -9.46
N ASP A 11 12.99 -13.97 -10.37
CA ASP A 11 12.50 -12.60 -10.14
C ASP A 11 10.98 -12.59 -9.95
N ARG A 12 10.24 -13.37 -10.74
CA ARG A 12 8.79 -13.52 -10.62
C ARG A 12 8.40 -14.10 -9.26
N ALA A 13 9.13 -15.12 -8.79
CA ALA A 13 8.88 -15.73 -7.49
C ALA A 13 9.10 -14.73 -6.34
N ILE A 14 10.18 -13.93 -6.41
CA ILE A 14 10.47 -12.88 -5.42
C ILE A 14 9.34 -11.85 -5.39
N ILE A 15 8.94 -11.33 -6.57
CA ILE A 15 7.85 -10.35 -6.67
C ILE A 15 6.56 -10.90 -6.06
N LEU A 16 6.18 -12.13 -6.41
CA LEU A 16 4.95 -12.73 -5.90
C LEU A 16 5.01 -12.94 -4.39
N GLN A 17 6.15 -13.41 -3.87
CA GLN A 17 6.36 -13.62 -2.45
C GLN A 17 6.24 -12.29 -1.68
N THR A 18 6.87 -11.22 -2.17
CA THR A 18 6.77 -9.88 -1.57
C THR A 18 5.33 -9.35 -1.59
N LEU A 19 4.58 -9.58 -2.68
CA LEU A 19 3.17 -9.17 -2.75
C LEU A 19 2.30 -9.93 -1.73
N LEU A 20 2.55 -11.22 -1.54
CA LEU A 20 1.85 -12.03 -0.54
C LEU A 20 2.16 -11.57 0.88
N GLU A 21 3.42 -11.24 1.18
CA GLU A 21 3.83 -10.71 2.49
C GLU A 21 3.16 -9.36 2.76
N LEU A 22 3.12 -8.46 1.78
CA LEU A 22 2.41 -7.18 1.91
C LEU A 22 0.91 -7.37 2.13
N ASP A 23 0.27 -8.30 1.43
CA ASP A 23 -1.15 -8.59 1.63
C ASP A 23 -1.42 -9.10 3.05
N GLN A 24 -0.58 -10.00 3.56
CA GLN A 24 -0.65 -10.49 4.94
C GLN A 24 -0.44 -9.39 5.98
N LEU A 25 0.54 -8.51 5.79
CA LEU A 25 0.79 -7.38 6.69
C LEU A 25 -0.38 -6.41 6.74
N LEU A 26 -1.04 -6.21 5.60
CA LEU A 26 -2.24 -5.38 5.50
C LEU A 26 -3.51 -6.12 5.94
N ASP A 27 -3.43 -7.43 6.24
CA ASP A 27 -4.59 -8.19 6.63
C ASP A 27 -5.12 -7.79 8.02
N GLY A 28 -6.43 -7.88 8.20
CA GLY A 28 -7.14 -7.40 9.39
C GLY A 28 -7.23 -5.86 9.54
N LEU A 29 -6.67 -5.07 8.62
CA LEU A 29 -6.96 -3.64 8.56
C LEU A 29 -8.38 -3.39 8.00
N PRO A 30 -9.14 -2.42 8.55
CA PRO A 30 -10.40 -2.00 7.96
C PRO A 30 -10.23 -1.58 6.49
N LYS A 31 -11.20 -1.89 5.62
CA LYS A 31 -11.14 -1.62 4.18
C LYS A 31 -10.75 -0.17 3.84
N GLN A 32 -11.29 0.80 4.56
CA GLN A 32 -10.98 2.23 4.36
C GLN A 32 -9.52 2.59 4.73
N VAL A 33 -8.94 1.90 5.71
CA VAL A 33 -7.54 2.08 6.11
C VAL A 33 -6.62 1.52 5.03
N LYS A 34 -6.89 0.30 4.53
CA LYS A 34 -6.14 -0.29 3.41
C LYS A 34 -6.19 0.61 2.18
N ARG A 35 -7.39 1.10 1.83
CA ARG A 35 -7.60 1.97 0.67
C ARG A 35 -6.83 3.29 0.77
N ALA A 36 -6.86 3.95 1.93
CA ALA A 36 -6.07 5.17 2.14
C ALA A 36 -4.56 4.91 2.01
N PHE A 37 -4.07 3.79 2.52
CA PHE A 37 -2.65 3.41 2.44
C PHE A 37 -2.20 3.14 1.00
N LEU A 38 -2.98 2.37 0.24
CA LEU A 38 -2.66 2.06 -1.16
C LEU A 38 -2.67 3.31 -2.04
N LEU A 39 -3.63 4.22 -1.86
CA LEU A 39 -3.67 5.50 -2.58
C LEU A 39 -2.43 6.36 -2.31
N ALA A 40 -1.87 6.29 -1.09
CA ALA A 40 -0.65 7.02 -0.76
C ALA A 40 0.61 6.36 -1.35
N GLN A 41 0.72 5.03 -1.27
CA GLN A 41 1.95 4.30 -1.61
C GLN A 41 2.04 3.90 -3.09
N LEU A 42 0.93 3.51 -3.70
CA LEU A 42 0.90 3.05 -5.10
C LEU A 42 0.52 4.18 -6.05
N ASP A 43 -0.52 4.94 -5.72
CA ASP A 43 -1.00 6.03 -6.57
C ASP A 43 -0.28 7.37 -6.29
N GLY A 44 0.54 7.45 -5.23
CA GLY A 44 1.31 8.64 -4.88
C GLY A 44 0.47 9.85 -4.47
N LEU A 45 -0.79 9.65 -4.08
CA LEU A 45 -1.70 10.74 -3.76
C LEU A 45 -1.33 11.44 -2.44
N THR A 46 -1.48 12.76 -2.42
CA THR A 46 -1.35 13.56 -1.20
C THR A 46 -2.51 13.30 -0.24
N TYR A 47 -2.32 13.59 1.06
CA TYR A 47 -3.37 13.37 2.06
C TYR A 47 -4.66 14.18 1.78
N ALA A 48 -4.53 15.35 1.14
CA ALA A 48 -5.66 16.15 0.71
C ALA A 48 -6.45 15.46 -0.41
N GLN A 49 -5.77 14.93 -1.42
CA GLN A 49 -6.39 14.19 -2.52
C GLN A 49 -7.07 12.91 -2.02
N ILE A 50 -6.43 12.16 -1.11
CA ILE A 50 -7.02 10.97 -0.49
C ILE A 50 -8.27 11.34 0.30
N GLY A 51 -8.22 12.42 1.08
CA GLY A 51 -9.37 12.91 1.85
C GLY A 51 -10.56 13.25 0.95
N ALA A 52 -10.30 13.96 -0.15
CA ALA A 52 -11.33 14.27 -1.15
C ALA A 52 -11.91 13.01 -1.80
N GLN A 53 -11.06 12.05 -2.20
CA GLN A 53 -11.49 10.83 -2.89
C GLN A 53 -12.25 9.86 -1.97
N LEU A 54 -11.91 9.81 -0.69
CA LEU A 54 -12.55 8.92 0.28
C LEU A 54 -13.69 9.60 1.06
N GLY A 55 -13.92 10.89 0.87
CA GLY A 55 -14.95 11.65 1.59
C GLY A 55 -14.67 11.79 3.09
N ILE A 56 -13.40 11.90 3.48
CA ILE A 56 -12.96 11.97 4.89
C ILE A 56 -11.99 13.14 5.10
N SER A 57 -11.86 13.59 6.35
CA SER A 57 -10.92 14.65 6.69
C SER A 57 -9.46 14.23 6.56
N ILE A 58 -8.56 15.18 6.26
CA ILE A 58 -7.10 14.96 6.23
C ILE A 58 -6.60 14.36 7.56
N ALA A 59 -7.18 14.76 8.70
CA ALA A 59 -6.85 14.19 10.01
C ALA A 59 -7.19 12.69 10.08
N THR A 60 -8.32 12.26 9.48
CA THR A 60 -8.69 10.85 9.41
C THR A 60 -7.76 10.09 8.47
N VAL A 61 -7.37 10.67 7.33
CA VAL A 61 -6.36 10.10 6.42
C VAL A 61 -5.06 9.84 7.18
N LYS A 62 -4.51 10.85 7.88
CA LYS A 62 -3.30 10.69 8.69
C LYS A 62 -3.45 9.54 9.70
N ARG A 63 -4.58 9.48 10.43
CA ARG A 63 -4.86 8.39 11.39
C ARG A 63 -4.89 7.02 10.73
N HIS A 64 -5.49 6.90 9.55
CA HIS A 64 -5.50 5.66 8.77
C HIS A 64 -4.08 5.25 8.36
N LEU A 65 -3.30 6.18 7.82
CA LEU A 65 -1.91 5.92 7.41
C LEU A 65 -1.03 5.51 8.59
N THR A 66 -1.16 6.15 9.75
CA THR A 66 -0.44 5.71 10.97
C THR A 66 -0.83 4.29 11.37
N LYS A 67 -2.12 3.94 11.31
CA LYS A 67 -2.59 2.59 11.64
C LYS A 67 -2.06 1.53 10.66
N ALA A 68 -2.02 1.85 9.36
CA ALA A 68 -1.45 0.96 8.35
C ALA A 68 0.07 0.84 8.50
N ALA A 69 0.77 1.97 8.67
CA ALA A 69 2.21 2.01 8.89
C ALA A 69 2.63 1.20 10.12
N MET A 70 1.85 1.22 11.20
CA MET A 70 2.15 0.40 12.38
C MET A 70 2.10 -1.11 12.11
N ARG A 71 1.29 -1.55 11.14
CA ARG A 71 1.23 -2.94 10.72
C ARG A 71 2.35 -3.31 9.75
N CYS A 72 2.71 -2.42 8.84
CA CYS A 72 3.72 -2.72 7.81
C CYS A 72 5.17 -2.49 8.26
N TYR A 73 5.43 -1.48 9.10
CA TYR A 73 6.80 -1.09 9.48
C TYR A 73 7.26 -1.65 10.83
N PHE A 74 6.34 -2.01 11.73
CA PHE A 74 6.67 -2.60 13.04
C PHE A 74 6.30 -4.08 13.16
N ALA A 75 6.01 -4.75 12.04
CA ALA A 75 5.88 -6.21 12.01
C ALA A 75 7.23 -6.94 11.83
N LEU A 76 8.35 -6.21 11.96
CA LEU A 76 9.71 -6.77 12.02
C LEU A 76 10.01 -7.34 13.42
#